data_AF-A0A420VER9-F1
#
_entry.id   AF-A0A420VER9-F1
#
_cell.length_a   1.000
_cell.length_b   1.000
_cell.length_c   1.000
_cell.angle_alpha   90.00
_cell.angle_beta   90.00
_cell.angle_gamma   90.00
#
_symmetry.space_group_name_H-M   'P 1'
#
loop_
_entity.id
_entity.type
_entity.pdbx_description
1 polymer ?
#
loop_
_entity_poly.entity_id
_entity_poly.type
_entity_poly.pdbx_seq_one_letter_code
_entity_poly.pdbx_strand_id
1 'polypeptide(L)'
;MKIFLSASVDERARRRHLENQKKGIPSDLEQLKKEIETRDRMDTEREFAPLRKAADAVEIDTTGIPIEGVVERIMEIAKEKLGLNENGEMKG
;
A
#
# COMPACT_ATOMS: atom_id res chain seq x y z
N MET A 1 0.16 14.38 7.93
CA MET A 1 -0.53 13.66 6.83
C MET A 1 -0.59 12.18 7.19
N LYS A 2 -1.72 11.50 6.97
CA LYS A 2 -1.87 10.05 7.17
C LYS A 2 -2.27 9.41 5.84
N ILE A 3 -1.61 8.32 5.46
CA ILE A 3 -1.89 7.58 4.23
C ILE A 3 -2.28 6.15 4.61
N PHE A 4 -3.33 5.63 3.98
CA PHE A 4 -3.74 4.23 4.08
C PHE A 4 -3.54 3.58 2.71
N LEU A 5 -2.57 2.68 2.60
CA LEU A 5 -2.27 1.99 1.35
C LEU A 5 -3.07 0.68 1.28
N SER A 6 -3.75 0.47 0.16
CA SER A 6 -4.43 -0.78 -0.15
C SER A 6 -3.96 -1.33 -1.50
N ALA A 7 -4.26 -2.61 -1.74
CA ALA A 7 -4.08 -3.28 -3.02
C ALA A 7 -4.90 -4.58 -3.00
N SER A 8 -5.32 -5.05 -4.17
CA SER A 8 -5.97 -6.36 -4.30
C SER A 8 -5.08 -7.48 -3.72
N VAL A 9 -5.72 -8.54 -3.22
CA VAL A 9 -5.00 -9.73 -2.75
C VAL A 9 -4.15 -10.30 -3.88
N ASP A 10 -4.73 -10.41 -5.08
CA ASP A 10 -4.05 -10.96 -6.26
C ASP A 10 -2.77 -10.20 -6.60
N GLU A 11 -2.81 -8.87 -6.59
CA GLU A 11 -1.63 -8.07 -6.88
C GLU A 11 -0.57 -8.21 -5.78
N ARG A 12 -0.98 -8.29 -4.51
CA ARG A 12 -0.04 -8.50 -3.39
C ARG A 12 0.59 -9.88 -3.43
N ALA A 13 -0.18 -10.92 -3.75
CA ALA A 13 0.32 -12.29 -3.93
C ALA A 13 1.31 -12.35 -5.10
N ARG A 14 0.97 -11.74 -6.24
CA ARG A 14 1.84 -11.66 -7.42
C ARG A 14 3.15 -10.95 -7.12
N ARG A 15 3.10 -9.78 -6.46
CA ARG A 15 4.31 -9.03 -6.05
C ARG A 15 5.20 -9.84 -5.13
N ARG A 16 4.62 -10.51 -4.12
CA ARG A 16 5.36 -11.37 -3.19
C ARG A 16 6.00 -12.56 -3.91
N HIS A 17 5.26 -13.20 -4.81
CA HIS A 17 5.76 -14.34 -5.58
C HIS A 17 6.96 -13.93 -6.47
N LEU A 18 6.86 -12.80 -7.17
CA LEU A 18 7.97 -12.25 -7.97
C LEU A 18 9.17 -11.87 -7.10
N GLU A 19 8.95 -11.31 -5.91
CA GLU A 19 10.02 -11.00 -4.96
C GLU A 19 10.75 -12.28 -4.51
N ASN A 20 10.00 -13.34 -4.19
CA ASN A 20 10.54 -14.64 -3.80
C ASN A 20 11.34 -15.27 -4.95
N GLN A 21 10.83 -15.25 -6.18
CA GLN A 21 11.56 -15.73 -7.36
C GLN A 21 12.91 -15.03 -7.53
N LYS A 22 12.94 -13.69 -7.40
CA LYS A 22 14.19 -12.90 -7.48
C LYS A 22 15.20 -13.28 -6.39
N LYS A 23 14.72 -13.73 -5.23
CA LYS A 23 15.53 -14.17 -4.10
C LYS A 23 15.87 -15.67 -4.14
N GLY A 24 15.41 -16.41 -5.15
CA GLY A 24 15.57 -17.86 -5.23
C GLY A 24 14.77 -18.64 -4.18
N ILE A 25 13.73 -18.03 -3.60
CA ILE A 25 12.84 -18.64 -2.62
C ILE A 25 11.67 -19.28 -3.36
N PRO A 26 11.49 -20.62 -3.30
CA PRO A 26 10.31 -21.27 -3.84
C PRO A 26 9.05 -20.74 -3.14
N SER A 27 8.02 -20.43 -3.91
CA SER A 27 6.72 -20.06 -3.37
C SER A 27 5.61 -20.45 -4.33
N ASP A 28 4.43 -20.73 -3.80
CA ASP A 28 3.23 -21.03 -4.56
C ASP A 28 2.28 -19.83 -4.53
N LEU A 29 1.77 -19.41 -5.69
CA LEU A 29 0.97 -18.20 -5.81
C LEU A 29 -0.38 -18.32 -5.10
N GLU A 30 -1.05 -19.47 -5.23
CA GLU A 30 -2.36 -19.72 -4.61
C GLU A 30 -2.24 -19.81 -3.08
N GLN A 31 -1.17 -20.44 -2.60
CA GLN A 31 -0.86 -20.49 -1.17
C GLN A 31 -0.61 -19.08 -0.62
N LEU A 32 0.19 -18.25 -1.30
CA LEU A 32 0.43 -16.87 -0.92
C LEU A 32 -0.87 -16.05 -0.87
N LYS A 33 -1.76 -16.25 -1.85
CA LYS A 33 -3.08 -15.58 -1.88
C LYS A 33 -3.89 -15.89 -0.62
N LYS A 34 -4.01 -17.18 -0.27
CA LYS A 34 -4.73 -17.64 0.94
C LYS A 34 -4.12 -17.11 2.22
N GLU A 35 -2.80 -17.12 2.33
CA GLU A 35 -2.08 -16.60 3.50
C GLU A 35 -2.32 -15.10 3.67
N ILE A 36 -2.29 -14.35 2.57
CA ILE A 36 -2.56 -12.91 2.58
C ILE A 36 -4.01 -12.63 2.99
N GLU A 37 -5.00 -13.30 2.40
CA GLU A 37 -6.42 -13.14 2.77
C GLU A 37 -6.65 -13.47 4.25
N THR A 38 -6.08 -14.57 4.72
CA THR A 38 -6.21 -15.00 6.11
C THR A 38 -5.64 -13.96 7.05
N ARG A 39 -4.43 -13.48 6.77
CA ARG A 39 -3.77 -12.44 7.57
C ARG A 39 -4.57 -11.14 7.56
N ASP A 40 -5.03 -10.67 6.41
CA ASP A 40 -5.77 -9.42 6.34
C ASP A 40 -7.09 -9.49 7.11
N ARG A 41 -7.79 -10.63 7.05
CA ARG A 41 -8.98 -10.88 7.87
C ARG A 41 -8.63 -10.83 9.35
N MET A 42 -7.58 -11.53 9.78
CA MET A 42 -7.14 -11.52 11.17
C MET A 42 -6.75 -10.11 11.64
N ASP A 43 -6.03 -9.35 10.83
CA ASP A 43 -5.59 -8.00 11.16
C ASP A 43 -6.76 -6.99 11.23
N THR A 44 -7.80 -7.17 10.41
CA THR A 44 -8.97 -6.28 10.39
C THR A 44 -10.01 -6.63 11.47
N GLU A 45 -10.12 -7.90 11.85
CA GLU A 45 -11.08 -8.42 12.84
C GLU A 45 -10.56 -8.45 14.28
N ARG A 46 -9.24 -8.33 14.50
CA ARG A 46 -8.67 -8.42 15.86
C ARG A 46 -9.25 -7.38 16.82
N GLU A 47 -9.45 -7.81 18.08
CA GLU A 47 -10.04 -6.98 19.13
C GLU A 47 -9.17 -5.76 19.48
N PHE A 48 -7.85 -5.96 19.57
CA PHE A 48 -6.91 -4.92 19.94
C PHE A 48 -6.22 -4.31 18.71
N ALA A 49 -6.37 -2.98 18.57
CA ALA A 49 -5.77 -2.18 17.50
C ALA A 49 -5.99 -2.75 16.08
N PRO A 50 -7.23 -3.00 15.63
CA PRO A 50 -7.50 -3.55 14.30
C PRO A 50 -6.94 -2.67 13.18
N LEU A 51 -6.52 -3.28 12.08
CA LEU A 51 -6.14 -2.57 10.87
C LEU A 51 -7.38 -1.87 10.29
N ARG A 52 -7.46 -0.55 10.51
CA ARG A 52 -8.54 0.30 10.00
C ARG A 52 -7.98 1.61 9.48
N LYS A 53 -8.59 2.12 8.41
CA LYS A 53 -8.30 3.46 7.91
C LYS A 53 -8.72 4.50 8.96
N ALA A 54 -7.80 5.39 9.33
CA ALA A 54 -8.13 6.54 10.18
C ALA A 54 -9.06 7.51 9.43
N ALA A 55 -9.96 8.20 10.16
CA ALA A 55 -10.95 9.09 9.55
C ALA A 55 -10.33 10.21 8.68
N ASP A 56 -9.13 10.67 9.03
CA ASP A 56 -8.37 11.72 8.33
C ASP A 56 -7.26 11.17 7.42
N ALA A 57 -7.21 9.84 7.21
CA ALA A 57 -6.26 9.22 6.31
C ALA A 57 -6.74 9.25 4.85
N VAL A 58 -5.83 9.57 3.94
CA VAL A 58 -6.05 9.45 2.49
C VAL A 58 -5.79 8.01 2.08
N GLU A 59 -6.75 7.38 1.43
CA GLU A 59 -6.60 6.03 0.89
C GLU A 59 -5.99 6.07 -0.51
N ILE A 60 -5.01 5.20 -0.75
CA ILE A 60 -4.40 5.02 -2.07
C ILE A 60 -4.43 3.52 -2.37
N ASP A 61 -5.26 3.13 -3.33
CA ASP A 61 -5.20 1.80 -3.93
C ASP A 61 -4.00 1.76 -4.90
N THR A 62 -3.08 0.85 -4.62
CA THR A 62 -1.84 0.66 -5.38
C THR A 62 -1.92 -0.51 -6.35
N THR A 63 -3.11 -1.10 -6.56
CA THR A 63 -3.33 -2.21 -7.49
C THR A 63 -2.87 -1.82 -8.90
N GLY A 64 -1.92 -2.59 -9.46
CA GLY A 64 -1.36 -2.33 -10.78
C GLY A 64 -0.45 -1.11 -10.89
N ILE A 65 -0.21 -0.37 -9.81
CA ILE A 65 0.66 0.81 -9.80
C ILE A 65 2.11 0.40 -9.46
N PRO A 66 3.11 0.78 -10.28
CA PRO A 66 4.53 0.56 -9.95
C PRO A 66 4.96 1.42 -8.76
N ILE A 67 6.09 1.08 -8.14
CA ILE A 67 6.54 1.74 -6.91
C ILE A 67 6.79 3.24 -7.11
N GLU A 68 7.35 3.62 -8.25
CA GLU A 68 7.61 5.02 -8.60
C GLU A 68 6.32 5.84 -8.65
N GLY A 69 5.26 5.29 -9.25
CA GLY A 69 3.95 5.95 -9.32
C GLY A 69 3.25 6.05 -7.96
N VAL A 70 3.46 5.07 -7.06
CA VAL A 70 2.95 5.17 -5.68
C VAL A 70 3.68 6.27 -4.92
N VAL A 71 5.01 6.37 -5.07
CA VAL A 71 5.82 7.41 -4.44
C VAL A 71 5.42 8.79 -4.94
N GLU A 72 5.28 8.97 -6.26
CA GLU A 72 4.83 10.23 -6.86
C GLU A 72 3.50 10.69 -6.28
N ARG A 73 2.51 9.79 -6.22
CA ARG A 73 1.20 10.11 -5.66
C ARG A 73 1.24 10.50 -4.19
N ILE A 74 2.08 9.85 -3.38
CA ILE A 74 2.28 10.22 -1.98
C ILE A 74 2.91 11.61 -1.87
N MET A 75 3.88 11.91 -2.74
CA MET A 75 4.57 13.21 -2.76
C MET A 75 3.63 14.35 -3.18
N GLU A 76 2.74 14.12 -4.14
CA GLU A 76 1.71 15.09 -4.53
C GLU A 76 0.80 15.45 -3.35
N ILE A 77 0.25 14.44 -2.66
CA ILE A 77 -0.61 14.65 -1.48
C ILE A 77 0.14 15.38 -0.38
N ALA A 78 1.44 15.09 -0.20
CA ALA A 78 2.28 15.78 0.77
C ALA A 78 2.46 17.26 0.41
N LYS A 79 2.78 17.57 -0.85
CA LYS A 79 2.93 18.95 -1.35
C LYS A 79 1.64 19.74 -1.19
N GLU A 80 0.49 19.16 -1.55
CA GLU A 80 -0.82 19.79 -1.40
C GLU A 80 -1.11 20.16 0.06
N LYS A 81 -0.85 19.24 1.00
CA LYS A 81 -1.08 19.48 2.44
C LYS A 81 -0.09 20.47 3.06
N LEU A 82 1.10 20.60 2.49
CA LEU A 82 2.12 21.56 2.92
C LEU A 82 1.99 22.93 2.22
N GLY A 83 1.07 23.06 1.26
CA GLY A 83 0.92 24.29 0.49
C GLY A 83 2.09 24.56 -0.44
N LEU A 84 2.78 23.53 -0.92
CA LEU A 84 3.96 23.67 -1.79
C LEU A 84 3.56 23.64 -3.27
N ASN A 85 4.30 24.38 -4.11
CA ASN A 85 4.20 24.33 -5.58
C ASN A 85 4.97 23.12 -6.16
N GLU A 86 4.97 22.99 -7.49
CA GLU A 86 5.66 21.90 -8.20
C GLU A 86 7.17 21.82 -7.89
N ASN A 87 7.79 22.97 -7.62
CA ASN A 87 9.20 23.15 -7.26
C ASN A 87 9.50 22.96 -5.76
N GLY A 88 8.49 22.75 -4.92
CA GLY A 88 8.65 22.60 -3.47
C GLY A 88 8.74 23.92 -2.69
N GLU A 89 8.31 25.03 -3.28
CA GLU A 89 8.27 26.35 -2.65
C GLU A 89 6.86 26.65 -2.11
N MET A 90 6.74 27.53 -1.11
CA MET A 90 5.43 27.92 -0.57
C MET A 90 4.57 28.57 -1.65
N LYS A 91 3.32 28.10 -1.81
CA LYS A 91 2.27 28.84 -2.54
C LYS A 91 1.98 30.10 -1.73
N GLY A 92 2.21 31.26 -2.33
CA GLY A 92 1.97 32.58 -1.75
C GLY A 92 0.51 32.81 -1.37
#